data_AF-A0A2T2UAW3-F1
#
_entry.id   AF-A0A2T2UAW3-F1
#
_cell.length_a   1.000
_cell.length_b   1.000
_cell.length_c   1.000
_cell.angle_alpha   90.00
_cell.angle_beta   90.00
_cell.angle_gamma   90.00
#
_symmetry.space_group_name_H-M   'P 1'
#
loop_
_entity.id
_entity.type
_entity.pdbx_description
1 polymer ?
#
loop_
_entity_poly.entity_id
_entity_poly.type
_entity_poly.pdbx_seq_one_letter_code
_entity_poly.pdbx_strand_id
1 'polypeptide(L)'
;YGPTNLPAEMPVHASQLYAKTISSMIQEFLEEGSFAPDFGDQIFDEACLTHDGEVRNDRVRNLLGLETMPPEETETSEPTE
;
A
#
# COMPACT_ATOMS: atom_id res chain seq x y z
N TYR A 1 -27.31 4.72 -16.02
CA TYR A 1 -25.94 4.17 -16.14
C TYR A 1 -24.99 5.33 -16.32
N GLY A 2 -24.06 5.54 -15.40
CA GLY A 2 -23.01 6.57 -15.51
C GLY A 2 -21.71 5.95 -16.02
N PRO A 3 -20.77 6.77 -16.53
CA PRO A 3 -19.46 6.28 -16.95
C PRO A 3 -18.68 5.71 -15.75
N THR A 4 -18.07 4.54 -15.92
CA THR A 4 -17.29 3.84 -14.88
C THR A 4 -15.87 4.36 -14.74
N ASN A 5 -15.38 5.10 -15.74
CA ASN A 5 -14.04 5.70 -15.75
C ASN A 5 -14.11 7.18 -16.16
N LEU A 6 -14.82 7.96 -15.34
CA LEU A 6 -14.92 9.41 -15.53
C LEU A 6 -13.55 10.13 -15.63
N PRO A 7 -12.49 9.73 -14.88
CA PRO A 7 -11.16 10.33 -15.04
C PRO A 7 -10.57 10.23 -16.45
N ALA A 8 -10.98 9.23 -17.25
CA ALA A 8 -10.54 9.10 -18.63
C ALA A 8 -11.05 10.21 -19.57
N GLU A 9 -12.08 10.97 -19.16
CA GLU A 9 -12.58 12.13 -19.91
C GLU A 9 -11.68 13.38 -19.77
N MET A 10 -10.86 13.44 -18.71
CA MET A 10 -9.85 14.49 -18.49
C MET A 10 -8.47 13.87 -18.19
N PRO A 11 -7.89 13.13 -19.14
CA PRO A 11 -6.77 12.23 -18.87
C PRO A 11 -5.52 12.95 -18.39
N VAL A 12 -5.26 14.17 -18.86
CA VAL A 12 -4.07 14.95 -18.48
C VAL A 12 -4.10 15.31 -16.99
N HIS A 13 -5.18 15.95 -16.52
CA HIS A 13 -5.30 16.38 -15.13
C HIS A 13 -5.45 15.19 -14.18
N ALA A 14 -6.22 14.18 -14.58
CA ALA A 14 -6.36 12.95 -13.81
C ALA A 14 -4.99 12.26 -13.61
N SER A 15 -4.19 12.15 -14.67
CA SER A 15 -2.85 11.55 -14.59
C SER A 15 -1.92 12.37 -13.70
N GLN A 16 -1.96 13.70 -13.79
CA GLN A 16 -1.13 14.58 -12.94
C GLN A 16 -1.44 14.38 -11.45
N LEU A 17 -2.73 14.34 -11.08
CA LEU A 17 -3.13 14.13 -9.69
C LEU A 17 -2.75 12.72 -9.20
N TYR A 18 -3.01 11.69 -10.01
CA TYR A 18 -2.65 10.31 -9.68
C TYR A 18 -1.14 10.14 -9.51
N ALA A 19 -0.35 10.64 -10.47
CA ALA A 19 1.10 10.57 -10.41
C ALA A 19 1.66 11.27 -9.17
N LYS A 20 1.09 12.42 -8.77
CA LYS A 20 1.49 13.13 -7.55
C LYS A 20 1.25 12.26 -6.31
N THR A 21 0.08 11.65 -6.18
CA THR A 21 -0.24 10.76 -5.05
C THR A 21 0.71 9.56 -4.99
N ILE A 22 0.90 8.86 -6.11
CA ILE A 22 1.79 7.68 -6.17
C ILE A 22 3.24 8.05 -5.91
N SER A 23 3.70 9.19 -6.43
CA SER A 23 5.09 9.64 -6.21
C SER A 23 5.36 9.97 -4.76
N SER A 24 4.41 10.61 -4.07
CA SER A 24 4.51 10.87 -2.62
C SER A 24 4.58 9.57 -1.82
N MET A 25 3.69 8.61 -2.10
CA MET A 25 3.70 7.30 -1.44
C MET A 25 5.02 6.54 -1.67
N ILE A 26 5.55 6.54 -2.89
CA ILE A 26 6.83 5.89 -3.20
C ILE A 26 8.00 6.58 -2.49
N GLN A 27 7.96 7.91 -2.34
CA GLN A 27 9.01 8.63 -1.60
C GLN A 27 9.04 8.24 -0.14
N GLU A 28 7.89 7.91 0.45
CA GLU A 28 7.83 7.42 1.84
C GLU A 28 8.30 5.95 1.96
N PHE A 29 8.28 5.16 0.88
CA PHE A 29 8.83 3.79 0.84
C PHE A 29 10.36 3.71 0.74
N LEU A 30 11.01 4.83 0.42
CA LEU A 30 12.43 4.84 0.11
C LEU A 30 13.22 5.33 1.32
N GLU A 31 14.00 4.43 1.91
CA GLU A 31 15.01 4.76 2.91
C GLU A 31 16.38 4.74 2.26
N GLU A 32 17.09 5.87 2.27
CA GLU A 32 18.45 6.02 1.71
C GLU A 32 18.60 5.52 0.25
N GLY A 33 17.51 5.52 -0.52
CA GLY A 33 17.48 5.04 -1.91
C GLY A 33 17.30 3.53 -2.06
N SER A 34 17.09 2.80 -0.97
CA SER A 34 16.61 1.42 -0.96
C SER A 34 15.10 1.37 -0.74
N PHE A 35 14.47 0.36 -1.33
CA PHE A 35 13.07 0.06 -1.04
C PHE A 35 12.99 -0.59 0.34
N ALA A 36 12.38 0.09 1.30
CA ALA A 36 12.24 -0.33 2.68
C ALA A 36 10.82 0.03 3.18
N PRO A 37 9.79 -0.74 2.78
CA PRO A 37 8.42 -0.49 3.23
C PRO A 37 8.27 -0.81 4.72
N ASP A 38 7.78 0.16 5.49
CA ASP A 38 7.43 -0.02 6.90
C ASP A 38 6.01 -0.59 7.04
N PHE A 39 5.89 -1.89 7.32
CA PHE A 39 4.58 -2.52 7.56
C PHE A 39 4.00 -2.24 8.95
N GLY A 40 4.72 -1.49 9.81
CA GLY A 40 4.17 -0.88 11.01
C GLY A 40 3.30 0.35 10.70
N ASP A 41 3.48 0.98 9.53
CA ASP A 41 2.59 2.04 9.05
C ASP A 41 1.30 1.41 8.49
N GLN A 42 0.17 1.76 9.10
CA GLN A 42 -1.14 1.27 8.72
C GLN A 42 -1.49 1.57 7.24
N ILE A 43 -1.07 2.71 6.71
CA ILE A 43 -1.31 3.08 5.31
C ILE A 43 -0.60 2.10 4.39
N PHE A 44 0.62 1.69 4.73
CA PHE A 44 1.41 0.77 3.93
C PHE A 44 0.94 -0.67 4.05
N ASP A 45 0.62 -1.12 5.25
CA ASP A 45 0.09 -2.47 5.46
C ASP A 45 -1.27 -2.65 4.75
N GLU A 46 -2.17 -1.69 4.87
CA GLU A 46 -3.48 -1.76 4.20
C GLU A 46 -3.37 -1.62 2.66
N ALA A 47 -2.40 -0.85 2.15
CA ALA A 47 -2.20 -0.69 0.71
C ALA A 47 -1.53 -1.90 0.05
N CYS A 48 -0.74 -2.68 0.79
CA CYS A 48 0.00 -3.81 0.24
C CYS A 48 -0.89 -5.04 0.03
N LEU A 49 -1.02 -5.48 -1.23
CA LEU A 49 -1.82 -6.67 -1.56
C LEU A 49 -1.07 -7.95 -1.20
N THR A 50 0.22 -8.03 -1.54
CA THR A 50 1.05 -9.23 -1.39
C THR A 50 2.49 -8.89 -1.09
N HIS A 51 3.12 -9.62 -0.16
CA HIS A 51 4.55 -9.55 0.15
C HIS A 51 5.05 -10.93 0.56
N ASP A 52 6.28 -11.30 0.19
CA ASP A 52 6.92 -12.59 0.53
C ASP A 52 6.07 -13.86 0.25
N GLY A 53 5.24 -13.83 -0.80
CA GLY A 53 4.38 -14.95 -1.18
C GLY A 53 3.07 -15.05 -0.39
N GLU A 54 2.81 -14.11 0.51
CA GLU A 54 1.58 -14.03 1.29
C GLU A 54 0.71 -12.85 0.86
N VAL A 55 -0.61 -12.99 1.00
CA VAL A 55 -1.58 -11.91 0.74
C VAL A 55 -1.76 -11.11 2.03
N ARG A 56 -1.29 -9.87 2.12
CA ARG A 56 -1.39 -9.08 3.36
C ARG A 56 -2.75 -8.42 3.53
N ASN A 57 -3.33 -7.89 2.43
CA ASN A 57 -4.59 -7.16 2.50
C ASN A 57 -5.80 -8.05 2.87
N ASP A 58 -6.41 -7.78 4.02
CA ASP A 58 -7.56 -8.53 4.54
C ASP A 58 -8.76 -8.59 3.59
N ARG A 59 -9.07 -7.51 2.88
CA ARG A 59 -10.20 -7.49 1.94
C ARG A 59 -9.95 -8.49 0.81
N VAL A 60 -8.73 -8.57 0.30
CA VAL A 60 -8.35 -9.53 -0.74
C VAL A 60 -8.32 -10.97 -0.21
N ARG A 61 -7.78 -11.19 0.99
CA ARG A 61 -7.81 -12.51 1.65
C ARG A 61 -9.24 -13.05 1.76
N ASN A 62 -10.17 -12.23 2.24
CA ASN A 62 -11.58 -12.58 2.35
C ASN A 62 -12.23 -12.90 1.00
N LEU A 63 -11.93 -12.12 -0.05
CA LEU A 63 -12.43 -12.39 -1.41
C LEU A 63 -11.89 -13.71 -1.99
N LEU A 64 -10.67 -14.10 -1.60
CA LEU A 64 -10.03 -15.35 -2.02
C LEU A 64 -10.36 -16.55 -1.11
N GLY A 65 -11.11 -16.34 -0.02
CA GLY A 65 -11.43 -17.38 0.95
C GLY A 65 -10.24 -17.82 1.82
N LEU A 66 -9.24 -16.95 1.98
CA LEU A 66 -8.08 -17.17 2.84
C LEU A 66 -8.42 -16.69 4.26
N GLU A 67 -7.95 -17.42 5.29
CA GLU A 67 -8.10 -17.00 6.69
C GLU A 67 -7.38 -15.66 6.92
N THR A 68 -7.91 -14.78 7.76
CA THR A 68 -7.27 -13.49 8.08
C THR A 68 -5.92 -13.72 8.76
N MET A 69 -4.89 -13.00 8.33
CA MET A 69 -3.58 -13.11 8.97
C MET A 69 -3.67 -12.50 10.37
N PRO A 70 -3.05 -13.10 11.41
CA PRO A 70 -2.92 -12.41 12.69
C PRO A 70 -2.12 -11.11 12.48
N PRO A 71 -2.44 -10.02 13.20
CA PRO A 71 -1.67 -8.79 13.13
C PRO A 71 -0.23 -9.12 13.51
N GLU A 72 0.70 -8.74 12.65
CA GLU A 72 2.14 -8.88 12.89
C GLU A 72 2.47 -8.07 14.15
N GLU A 73 2.84 -8.75 15.25
CA GLU A 73 3.29 -8.08 16.46
C GLU A 73 4.55 -7.29 16.11
N THR A 74 4.44 -5.97 16.22
CA THR A 74 5.53 -5.01 16.05
C THR A 74 6.76 -5.46 16.83
N GLU A 75 7.78 -5.96 16.13
CA GLU A 75 9.11 -6.12 16.68
C GLU A 75 9.58 -4.75 17.18
N THR A 76 9.63 -4.62 18.50
CA THR A 76 10.15 -3.45 19.19
C THR A 76 11.64 -3.35 18.85
N SER A 77 12.01 -2.48 17.92
CA SER A 77 13.38 -1.97 17.85
C SER A 77 13.56 -0.97 19.00
N GLU A 78 13.90 -1.50 20.17
CA GLU A 78 14.45 -0.70 21.26
C GLU A 78 15.69 0.05 20.73
N PRO A 79 15.78 1.39 20.86
CA PRO A 79 17.05 2.06 20.65
C PRO A 79 17.95 1.67 21.82
N THR A 80 18.90 0.77 21.57
CA THR A 80 20.04 0.53 22.46
C THR A 80 20.91 1.79 22.47
N GLU A 81 21.13 2.32 23.68
CA GLU A 81 22.04 3.39 24.15
C GLU A 81 22.94 4.13 23.14
#